data_AF-A0A7C3NLT8-F1
#
_entry.id   AF-A0A7C3NLT8-F1
#
_cell.length_a   1.000
_cell.length_b   1.000
_cell.length_c   1.000
_cell.angle_alpha   90.00
_cell.angle_beta   90.00
_cell.angle_gamma   90.00
#
_symmetry.space_group_name_H-M   'P 1'
#
loop_
_entity.id
_entity.type
_entity.pdbx_description
1 polymer ?
#
loop_
_entity_poly.entity_id
_entity_poly.type
_entity_poly.pdbx_seq_one_letter_code
_entity_poly.pdbx_strand_id
1 'polypeptide(L)'
;MCDTADEGVGMSDAIPREAELRNRGLRSAALSTLMPFARQLANSRENRDSHIGFVGYNKTRPGNKVLIAIDREYDLDVPHAVAAALREKGAKVDILIADMGDPDRLFDYTDEVEVIMRREPWDKNPRRWEGMPYIEEFALQRGYDLLIHGKGGPIPKTEFRYEQIPWLRAEHFLQRSTTYPLDLHLLINKKTWDPIWDYGRGGRARLTDAEGTDLSWTYWDEYYDGSRYGFSSTPRNGHLFGHPVPPIIAKEDAAGVVAGTTSHFSKAFPQVRVELEGGQIVKVSGGAAYGDAWRALLDESKHTRYPCFPRPGLFYLWEVAIGTNPKIRRPSAIEKHCSGGFEWERRRSGVIHMGFGTLWRSAEEKWAGENGVLYGHLHIHLLFPTFDIMTKAGKVHTIIRAGRLTALDDPEVRELAKKYGDPDDLLREDWVPQIPGITCAGSYDEYARDPGKWIYGAAS
;
A
#
# COMPACT_ATOMS: atom_id res chain seq x y z
N MET A 1 -46.29 -23.37 45.49
CA MET A 1 -45.78 -24.47 44.65
C MET A 1 -45.74 -23.92 43.24
N CYS A 2 -44.54 -23.56 42.81
CA CYS A 2 -44.25 -23.09 41.47
C CYS A 2 -43.94 -24.30 40.62
N ASP A 3 -44.64 -24.49 39.51
CA ASP A 3 -44.16 -25.35 38.43
C ASP A 3 -44.02 -24.51 37.17
N THR A 4 -42.79 -24.56 36.68
CA THR A 4 -42.18 -23.80 35.60
C THR A 4 -42.64 -24.33 34.24
N ALA A 5 -42.99 -23.42 33.35
CA ALA A 5 -43.15 -23.71 31.93
C ALA A 5 -41.77 -23.90 31.28
N ASP A 6 -41.65 -24.98 30.51
CA ASP A 6 -40.56 -25.27 29.57
C ASP A 6 -40.42 -24.13 28.55
N GLU A 7 -39.32 -23.38 28.60
CA GLU A 7 -38.87 -22.58 27.48
C GLU A 7 -37.93 -23.43 26.61
N GLY A 8 -38.45 -23.84 25.46
CA GLY A 8 -37.70 -24.55 24.45
C GLY A 8 -36.49 -23.73 23.98
N VAL A 9 -35.30 -24.28 24.20
CA VAL A 9 -34.05 -23.82 23.61
C VAL A 9 -34.13 -24.04 22.11
N GLY A 10 -34.43 -22.98 21.35
CA GLY A 10 -34.22 -22.96 19.91
C GLY A 10 -32.72 -23.06 19.62
N MET A 11 -32.25 -24.24 19.25
CA MET A 11 -30.96 -24.36 18.57
C MET A 11 -31.07 -23.62 17.24
N SER A 12 -30.49 -22.42 17.15
CA SER A 12 -30.28 -21.82 15.84
C SER A 12 -29.24 -22.69 15.12
N ASP A 13 -29.61 -23.28 13.99
CA ASP A 13 -28.68 -23.86 13.02
C ASP A 13 -27.83 -22.73 12.40
N ALA A 14 -26.97 -22.14 13.21
CA ALA A 14 -26.00 -21.16 12.77
C ALA A 14 -24.95 -21.90 11.95
N ILE A 15 -24.91 -21.61 10.65
CA ILE A 15 -23.84 -22.04 9.76
C ILE A 15 -22.51 -21.68 10.44
N PRO A 16 -21.57 -22.63 10.63
CA PRO A 16 -20.28 -22.33 11.23
C PRO A 16 -19.64 -21.13 10.52
N ARG A 17 -19.07 -20.17 11.26
CA ARG A 17 -18.44 -18.94 10.71
C ARG A 17 -17.51 -19.23 9.53
N GLU A 18 -16.80 -20.35 9.57
CA GLU A 18 -15.95 -20.82 8.46
C GLU A 18 -16.75 -21.13 7.18
N ALA A 19 -17.92 -21.77 7.29
CA ALA A 19 -18.81 -22.03 6.17
C ALA A 19 -19.50 -20.75 5.67
N GLU A 20 -19.83 -19.80 6.55
CA GLU A 20 -20.35 -18.48 6.15
C GLU A 20 -19.31 -17.69 5.36
N LEU A 21 -18.06 -17.65 5.84
CA LEU A 21 -16.96 -16.97 5.17
C LEU A 21 -16.64 -17.65 3.82
N ARG A 22 -16.59 -18.99 3.77
CA ARG A 22 -16.41 -19.73 2.51
C ARG A 22 -17.51 -19.43 1.50
N ASN A 23 -18.78 -19.35 1.93
CA ASN A 23 -19.90 -18.99 1.05
C ASN A 23 -19.79 -17.57 0.49
N ARG A 24 -19.08 -16.68 1.20
CA ARG A 24 -18.74 -15.33 0.75
C ARG A 24 -17.42 -15.29 -0.05
N GLY A 25 -16.80 -16.42 -0.40
CA GLY A 25 -15.50 -16.46 -1.08
C GLY A 25 -14.33 -16.01 -0.20
N LEU A 26 -14.54 -15.91 1.10
CA LEU A 26 -13.56 -15.47 2.08
C LEU A 26 -12.92 -16.68 2.78
N ARG A 27 -11.60 -16.60 3.03
CA ARG A 27 -10.87 -17.61 3.81
C ARG A 27 -10.70 -17.14 5.25
N SER A 28 -11.03 -18.01 6.20
CA SER A 28 -10.63 -17.92 7.61
C SER A 28 -9.56 -18.94 7.95
N ALA A 29 -8.83 -18.73 9.04
CA ALA A 29 -7.87 -19.68 9.55
C ALA A 29 -8.09 -19.88 11.05
N ALA A 30 -7.93 -21.11 11.54
CA ALA A 30 -7.91 -21.35 12.97
C ALA A 30 -6.79 -20.53 13.63
N LEU A 31 -7.05 -19.98 14.82
CA LEU A 31 -6.08 -19.15 15.54
C LEU A 31 -4.71 -19.84 15.66
N SER A 32 -4.69 -21.15 15.90
CA SER A 32 -3.48 -21.97 15.99
C SER A 32 -2.59 -21.92 14.74
N THR A 33 -3.18 -21.76 13.56
CA THR A 33 -2.46 -21.62 12.28
C THR A 33 -1.78 -20.25 12.15
N LEU A 34 -2.37 -19.21 12.74
CA LEU A 34 -1.84 -17.84 12.74
C LEU A 34 -0.75 -17.64 13.80
N MET A 35 -0.81 -18.38 14.91
CA MET A 35 0.07 -18.20 16.06
C MET A 35 1.59 -18.25 15.74
N PRO A 36 2.11 -19.13 14.86
CA PRO A 36 3.54 -19.12 14.52
C PRO A 36 4.01 -17.77 13.95
N PHE A 37 3.22 -17.17 13.05
CA PHE A 37 3.51 -15.87 12.45
C PHE A 37 3.40 -14.76 13.50
N ALA A 38 2.34 -14.78 14.32
CA ALA A 38 2.15 -13.80 15.39
C ALA A 38 3.27 -13.82 16.43
N ARG A 39 3.73 -15.01 16.85
CA ARG A 39 4.88 -15.17 17.76
C ARG A 39 6.18 -14.68 17.13
N GLN A 40 6.38 -14.92 15.84
CA GLN A 40 7.54 -14.38 15.15
C GLN A 40 7.50 -12.85 15.13
N LEU A 41 6.38 -12.23 14.74
CA LEU A 41 6.21 -10.78 14.76
C LEU A 41 6.39 -10.18 16.15
N ALA A 42 5.88 -10.83 17.19
CA ALA A 42 6.07 -10.43 18.59
C ALA A 42 7.55 -10.40 19.00
N ASN A 43 8.43 -11.07 18.26
CA ASN A 43 9.88 -11.10 18.46
C ASN A 43 10.68 -10.38 17.35
N SER A 44 10.02 -9.95 16.27
CA SER A 44 10.61 -9.14 15.20
C SER A 44 10.84 -7.70 15.64
N ARG A 45 11.87 -7.07 15.06
CA ARG A 45 12.29 -5.71 15.38
C ARG A 45 11.17 -4.70 15.15
N GLU A 46 10.85 -3.92 16.19
CA GLU A 46 10.04 -2.69 16.06
C GLU A 46 10.80 -1.65 15.25
N ASN A 47 10.26 -1.30 14.08
CA ASN A 47 10.87 -0.35 13.15
C ASN A 47 10.10 0.97 13.03
N ARG A 48 8.87 1.06 13.54
CA ARG A 48 7.93 2.14 13.23
C ARG A 48 7.79 2.30 11.70
N ASP A 49 7.43 1.22 11.03
CA ASP A 49 7.17 1.17 9.59
C ASP A 49 5.79 0.54 9.31
N SER A 50 5.20 0.90 8.19
CA SER A 50 3.90 0.44 7.71
C SER A 50 4.00 -0.73 6.73
N HIS A 51 5.20 -1.03 6.23
CA HIS A 51 5.39 -1.99 5.15
C HIS A 51 5.66 -3.42 5.64
N ILE A 52 5.06 -4.37 4.93
CA ILE A 52 5.17 -5.80 5.18
C ILE A 52 6.65 -6.24 5.10
N GLY A 53 7.10 -7.00 6.11
CA GLY A 53 8.52 -7.36 6.29
C GLY A 53 9.28 -6.42 7.24
N PHE A 54 8.71 -5.26 7.57
CA PHE A 54 9.30 -4.28 8.50
C PHE A 54 8.48 -4.06 9.78
N VAL A 55 7.34 -4.73 9.94
CA VAL A 55 6.54 -4.64 11.17
C VAL A 55 7.01 -5.68 12.18
N GLY A 56 7.13 -5.29 13.45
CA GLY A 56 7.48 -6.18 14.57
C GLY A 56 7.13 -5.54 15.91
N TYR A 57 7.13 -6.33 16.98
CA TYR A 57 6.67 -5.90 18.32
C TYR A 57 7.63 -6.33 19.46
N ASN A 58 8.92 -6.50 19.15
CA ASN A 58 9.89 -7.10 20.07
C ASN A 58 10.21 -6.31 21.35
N LYS A 59 9.96 -5.01 21.41
CA LYS A 59 10.22 -4.21 22.62
C LYS A 59 9.10 -4.34 23.64
N THR A 60 8.03 -5.08 23.33
CA THR A 60 6.97 -5.43 24.28
C THR A 60 7.50 -6.32 25.41
N ARG A 61 7.23 -5.93 26.64
CA ARG A 61 7.70 -6.55 27.90
C ARG A 61 6.52 -6.96 28.79
N PRO A 62 6.75 -7.83 29.79
CA PRO A 62 5.75 -8.13 30.81
C PRO A 62 5.21 -6.86 31.47
N GLY A 63 3.89 -6.79 31.64
CA GLY A 63 3.20 -5.65 32.23
C GLY A 63 2.87 -4.51 31.27
N ASN A 64 3.42 -4.49 30.04
CA ASN A 64 3.06 -3.45 29.07
C ASN A 64 1.56 -3.48 28.75
N LYS A 65 0.95 -2.30 28.63
CA LYS A 65 -0.40 -2.12 28.10
C LYS A 65 -0.31 -1.90 26.58
N VAL A 66 -0.96 -2.77 25.82
CA VAL A 66 -1.01 -2.69 24.36
C VAL A 66 -2.46 -2.49 23.91
N LEU A 67 -2.69 -1.52 23.03
CA LEU A 67 -3.96 -1.35 22.34
C LEU A 67 -3.79 -1.79 20.88
N ILE A 68 -4.57 -2.77 20.44
CA ILE A 68 -4.73 -3.07 19.02
C ILE A 68 -6.02 -2.40 18.57
N ALA A 69 -5.93 -1.41 17.70
CA ALA A 69 -7.08 -0.67 17.21
C ALA A 69 -7.25 -0.90 15.71
N ILE A 70 -8.38 -1.47 15.34
CA ILE A 70 -8.73 -1.88 13.97
C ILE A 70 -10.18 -1.48 13.64
N ASP A 71 -10.60 -1.76 12.41
CA ASP A 71 -12.00 -1.66 11.97
C ASP A 71 -12.52 -3.00 11.45
N ARG A 72 -13.78 -3.02 11.01
CA ARG A 72 -14.47 -4.24 10.57
C ARG A 72 -13.96 -4.84 9.26
N GLU A 73 -13.08 -4.18 8.53
CA GLU A 73 -12.49 -4.77 7.33
C GLU A 73 -11.48 -5.88 7.66
N TYR A 74 -11.00 -5.91 8.90
CA TYR A 74 -10.15 -6.97 9.39
C TYR A 74 -10.93 -8.26 9.63
N ASP A 75 -10.36 -9.36 9.16
CA ASP A 75 -10.60 -10.66 9.76
C ASP A 75 -10.05 -10.64 11.19
N LEU A 76 -10.96 -10.71 12.18
CA LEU A 76 -10.64 -10.59 13.60
C LEU A 76 -9.67 -11.65 14.11
N ASP A 77 -9.52 -12.78 13.39
CA ASP A 77 -8.60 -13.83 13.80
C ASP A 77 -7.13 -13.32 13.76
N VAL A 78 -6.81 -12.35 12.88
CA VAL A 78 -5.48 -11.72 12.78
C VAL A 78 -5.12 -10.89 14.03
N PRO A 79 -5.87 -9.83 14.41
CA PRO A 79 -5.58 -9.08 15.63
C PRO A 79 -5.68 -9.94 16.89
N HIS A 80 -6.55 -10.96 16.92
CA HIS A 80 -6.58 -11.91 18.03
C HIS A 80 -5.30 -12.75 18.13
N ALA A 81 -4.73 -13.21 17.01
CA ALA A 81 -3.46 -13.93 17.01
C ALA A 81 -2.31 -13.07 17.52
N VAL A 82 -2.23 -11.82 17.04
CA VAL A 82 -1.23 -10.84 17.52
C VAL A 82 -1.42 -10.57 19.01
N ALA A 83 -2.65 -10.34 19.48
CA ALA A 83 -2.93 -10.13 20.89
C ALA A 83 -2.52 -11.33 21.75
N ALA A 84 -2.81 -12.56 21.31
CA ALA A 84 -2.42 -13.77 22.00
C ALA A 84 -0.89 -13.89 22.12
N ALA A 85 -0.14 -13.66 21.05
CA ALA A 85 1.32 -13.70 21.06
C ALA A 85 1.94 -12.64 21.99
N LEU A 86 1.34 -11.44 22.07
CA LEU A 86 1.80 -10.40 23.01
C LEU A 86 1.45 -10.72 24.46
N ARG A 87 0.28 -11.34 24.70
CA ARG A 87 -0.09 -11.86 26.04
C ARG A 87 0.84 -12.97 26.51
N GLU A 88 1.32 -13.83 25.61
CA GLU A 88 2.38 -14.82 25.92
C GLU A 88 3.67 -14.16 26.42
N LYS A 89 3.96 -12.92 26.00
CA LYS A 89 5.08 -12.10 26.51
C LYS A 89 4.77 -11.37 27.82
N GLY A 90 3.60 -11.62 28.43
CA GLY A 90 3.15 -11.02 29.68
C GLY A 90 2.54 -9.63 29.53
N ALA A 91 2.21 -9.18 28.31
CA ALA A 91 1.52 -7.90 28.08
C ALA A 91 0.02 -8.00 28.41
N LYS A 92 -0.57 -6.86 28.79
CA LYS A 92 -2.03 -6.67 28.86
C LYS A 92 -2.48 -6.06 27.54
N VAL A 93 -3.31 -6.79 26.80
CA VAL A 93 -3.68 -6.39 25.44
C VAL A 93 -5.19 -6.20 25.35
N ASP A 94 -5.60 -5.01 24.90
CA ASP A 94 -6.98 -4.67 24.57
C ASP A 94 -7.13 -4.59 23.05
N ILE A 95 -8.32 -4.91 22.54
CA ILE A 95 -8.67 -4.76 21.12
C ILE A 95 -9.85 -3.81 21.02
N LEU A 96 -9.69 -2.75 20.25
CA LEU A 96 -10.74 -1.80 19.90
C LEU A 96 -11.09 -2.01 18.42
N ILE A 97 -12.39 -2.17 18.15
CA ILE A 97 -12.92 -2.35 16.80
C ILE A 97 -13.86 -1.19 16.49
N ALA A 98 -13.52 -0.39 15.48
CA ALA A 98 -14.40 0.64 14.95
C ALA A 98 -15.38 0.04 13.94
N ASP A 99 -16.69 0.29 14.11
CA ASP A 99 -17.73 -0.14 13.18
C ASP A 99 -17.89 0.88 12.04
N MET A 100 -17.52 0.49 10.82
CA MET A 100 -17.45 1.38 9.66
C MET A 100 -18.41 0.99 8.53
N GLY A 101 -19.48 0.25 8.87
CA GLY A 101 -20.45 -0.24 7.90
C GLY A 101 -20.10 -1.63 7.40
N ASP A 102 -20.48 -1.93 6.16
CA ASP A 102 -20.34 -3.27 5.57
C ASP A 102 -19.01 -3.43 4.81
N PRO A 103 -18.03 -4.16 5.36
CA PRO A 103 -16.73 -4.37 4.72
C PRO A 103 -16.75 -5.40 3.58
N ASP A 104 -17.83 -6.19 3.44
CA ASP A 104 -17.89 -7.35 2.53
C ASP A 104 -18.51 -7.00 1.16
N ARG A 105 -18.58 -5.72 0.80
CA ARG A 105 -19.06 -5.28 -0.52
C ARG A 105 -17.96 -5.30 -1.59
N LEU A 106 -18.41 -5.35 -2.84
CA LEU A 106 -17.55 -5.16 -4.01
C LEU A 106 -17.08 -3.71 -4.10
N PHE A 107 -15.86 -3.53 -4.63
CA PHE A 107 -15.41 -2.24 -5.11
C PHE A 107 -16.21 -1.79 -6.32
N ASP A 108 -16.43 -0.48 -6.41
CA ASP A 108 -16.82 0.25 -7.61
C ASP A 108 -15.59 0.95 -8.23
N TYR A 109 -15.76 1.56 -9.40
CA TYR A 109 -14.73 2.32 -10.09
C TYR A 109 -14.33 3.60 -9.35
N THR A 110 -15.19 4.16 -8.50
CA THR A 110 -14.97 5.46 -7.83
C THR A 110 -14.58 5.36 -6.37
N ASP A 111 -14.47 4.16 -5.80
CA ASP A 111 -14.18 3.97 -4.37
C ASP A 111 -12.90 4.68 -3.91
N GLU A 112 -11.83 4.61 -4.69
CA GLU A 112 -10.60 5.32 -4.37
C GLU A 112 -10.80 6.85 -4.38
N VAL A 113 -11.60 7.34 -5.32
CA VAL A 113 -11.92 8.77 -5.43
C VAL A 113 -12.67 9.23 -4.19
N GLU A 114 -13.70 8.50 -3.78
CA GLU A 114 -14.53 8.80 -2.62
C GLU A 114 -13.75 8.73 -1.31
N VAL A 115 -12.80 7.80 -1.23
CA VAL A 115 -11.98 7.57 -0.03
C VAL A 115 -10.85 8.59 0.11
N ILE A 116 -10.20 8.98 -0.99
CA ILE A 116 -8.97 9.79 -0.95
C ILE A 116 -9.23 11.27 -1.25
N MET A 117 -10.14 11.61 -2.18
CA MET A 117 -10.33 12.99 -2.64
C MET A 117 -11.30 13.75 -1.73
N ARG A 118 -10.87 14.91 -1.23
CA ARG A 118 -11.54 15.60 -0.11
C ARG A 118 -11.60 17.11 -0.31
N ARG A 119 -12.54 17.74 0.39
CA ARG A 119 -12.71 19.21 0.47
C ARG A 119 -12.88 19.70 1.90
N GLU A 120 -12.70 18.82 2.87
CA GLU A 120 -12.84 19.12 4.30
C GLU A 120 -11.66 18.50 5.07
N PRO A 121 -11.41 18.91 6.32
CA PRO A 121 -10.37 18.32 7.15
C PRO A 121 -10.51 16.79 7.22
N TRP A 122 -9.39 16.07 7.02
CA TRP A 122 -9.43 14.63 6.81
C TRP A 122 -9.92 13.84 8.03
N ASP A 123 -9.77 14.41 9.22
CA ASP A 123 -10.20 13.87 10.50
C ASP A 123 -11.73 13.84 10.67
N LYS A 124 -12.48 14.60 9.88
CA LYS A 124 -13.95 14.56 9.86
C LYS A 124 -14.52 13.34 9.14
N ASN A 125 -13.81 12.85 8.12
CA ASN A 125 -14.23 11.70 7.33
C ASN A 125 -13.01 10.86 6.91
N PRO A 126 -12.34 10.13 7.80
CA PRO A 126 -11.00 9.59 7.57
C PRO A 126 -10.93 8.47 6.52
N ARG A 127 -9.77 8.36 5.85
CA ARG A 127 -9.51 7.36 4.79
C ARG A 127 -9.47 5.98 5.42
N ARG A 128 -10.52 5.18 5.17
CA ARG A 128 -10.68 3.80 5.70
C ARG A 128 -10.32 3.69 7.19
N TRP A 129 -10.59 4.76 7.93
CA TRP A 129 -10.42 4.87 9.39
C TRP A 129 -8.99 4.54 9.88
N GLU A 130 -7.99 4.84 9.04
CA GLU A 130 -6.58 4.71 9.39
C GLU A 130 -6.03 6.01 10.01
N GLY A 131 -5.24 5.88 11.08
CA GLY A 131 -4.55 7.01 11.71
C GLY A 131 -5.49 7.98 12.40
N MET A 132 -6.49 7.44 13.09
CA MET A 132 -7.59 8.18 13.71
C MET A 132 -7.10 8.97 14.92
N PRO A 133 -7.20 10.32 14.93
CA PRO A 133 -6.73 11.14 16.05
C PRO A 133 -7.34 10.74 17.39
N TYR A 134 -8.63 10.38 17.44
CA TYR A 134 -9.26 9.96 18.69
C TYR A 134 -8.74 8.62 19.22
N ILE A 135 -8.26 7.72 18.35
CA ILE A 135 -7.64 6.44 18.78
C ILE A 135 -6.26 6.73 19.37
N GLU A 136 -5.50 7.60 18.72
CA GLU A 136 -4.19 8.07 19.19
C GLU A 136 -4.33 8.78 20.56
N GLU A 137 -5.34 9.64 20.70
CA GLU A 137 -5.66 10.34 21.95
C GLU A 137 -6.15 9.37 23.04
N PHE A 138 -7.04 8.44 22.70
CA PHE A 138 -7.51 7.41 23.63
C PHE A 138 -6.34 6.57 24.16
N ALA A 139 -5.41 6.18 23.28
CA ALA A 139 -4.22 5.43 23.66
C ALA A 139 -3.36 6.20 24.67
N LEU A 140 -3.15 7.50 24.42
CA LEU A 140 -2.42 8.39 25.30
C LEU A 140 -3.09 8.54 26.67
N GLN A 141 -4.38 8.91 26.69
CA GLN A 141 -5.14 9.19 27.92
C GLN A 141 -5.26 7.96 28.83
N ARG A 142 -5.33 6.76 28.24
CA ARG A 142 -5.40 5.49 28.98
C ARG A 142 -4.03 4.91 29.36
N GLY A 143 -2.95 5.57 28.94
CA GLY A 143 -1.58 5.22 29.27
C GLY A 143 -1.15 3.88 28.66
N TYR A 144 -1.43 3.66 27.38
CA TYR A 144 -0.91 2.51 26.64
C TYR A 144 0.57 2.70 26.28
N ASP A 145 1.37 1.65 26.42
CA ASP A 145 2.80 1.66 26.08
C ASP A 145 3.06 1.45 24.58
N LEU A 146 2.11 0.79 23.90
CA LEU A 146 2.13 0.49 22.47
C LEU A 146 0.72 0.58 21.88
N LEU A 147 0.58 1.37 20.82
CA LEU A 147 -0.57 1.33 19.92
C LEU A 147 -0.19 0.56 18.65
N ILE A 148 -1.00 -0.44 18.31
CA ILE A 148 -0.94 -1.17 17.05
C ILE A 148 -2.15 -0.74 16.21
N HIS A 149 -1.92 0.12 15.21
CA HIS A 149 -3.01 0.73 14.42
C HIS A 149 -2.58 1.14 13.01
N GLY A 150 -3.45 0.94 12.02
CA GLY A 150 -3.25 1.35 10.62
C GLY A 150 -2.85 0.20 9.68
N LYS A 151 -3.22 0.36 8.40
CA LYS A 151 -3.02 -0.64 7.33
C LYS A 151 -1.92 -0.22 6.36
N GLY A 152 -1.63 1.07 6.28
CA GLY A 152 -0.55 1.64 5.49
C GLY A 152 -0.23 3.08 5.87
N GLY A 153 0.53 3.76 5.00
CA GLY A 153 0.78 5.19 5.09
C GLY A 153 1.79 5.63 6.16
N PRO A 154 1.91 6.95 6.38
CA PRO A 154 2.76 7.57 7.39
C PRO A 154 2.28 7.28 8.81
N ILE A 155 3.23 7.07 9.72
CA ILE A 155 2.97 6.91 11.15
C ILE A 155 3.08 8.29 11.82
N PRO A 156 2.08 8.74 12.60
CA PRO A 156 2.10 10.03 13.30
C PRO A 156 3.28 10.11 14.28
N LYS A 157 3.64 11.29 14.79
CA LYS A 157 4.57 11.42 15.93
C LYS A 157 3.78 11.25 17.24
N THR A 158 4.21 10.31 18.08
CA THR A 158 3.51 9.96 19.34
C THR A 158 4.51 9.84 20.48
N GLU A 159 4.07 10.10 21.72
CA GLU A 159 4.88 9.92 22.92
C GLU A 159 5.04 8.45 23.34
N PHE A 160 4.09 7.61 22.93
CA PHE A 160 4.11 6.15 23.10
C PHE A 160 4.61 5.44 21.83
N ARG A 161 4.93 4.14 21.96
CA ARG A 161 5.35 3.33 20.82
C ARG A 161 4.17 3.12 19.87
N TYR A 162 4.42 3.15 18.57
CA TYR A 162 3.40 2.98 17.55
C TYR A 162 3.93 2.04 16.48
N GLU A 163 3.17 0.98 16.18
CA GLU A 163 3.43 0.06 15.07
C GLU A 163 2.12 -0.18 14.30
N GLN A 164 2.21 -0.72 13.08
CA GLN A 164 1.03 -1.00 12.25
C GLN A 164 0.60 -2.47 12.32
N ILE A 165 -0.56 -2.77 11.73
CA ILE A 165 -1.08 -4.12 11.50
C ILE A 165 -1.64 -4.22 10.08
N PRO A 166 -0.79 -4.23 9.04
CA PRO A 166 -1.18 -4.14 7.63
C PRO A 166 -1.93 -5.36 7.05
N TRP A 167 -2.21 -6.38 7.86
CA TRP A 167 -2.83 -7.63 7.41
C TRP A 167 -4.33 -7.64 7.68
N LEU A 168 -5.12 -7.21 6.70
CA LEU A 168 -6.58 -7.23 6.77
C LEU A 168 -7.17 -8.65 6.83
N ARG A 169 -6.54 -9.63 6.19
CA ARG A 169 -7.08 -10.99 6.06
C ARG A 169 -6.10 -12.02 6.63
N ALA A 170 -6.62 -13.14 7.13
CA ALA A 170 -5.79 -14.29 7.48
C ALA A 170 -4.89 -14.74 6.29
N GLU A 171 -5.42 -14.65 5.06
CA GLU A 171 -4.63 -14.95 3.86
C GLU A 171 -3.43 -14.03 3.66
N HIS A 172 -3.53 -12.74 4.00
CA HIS A 172 -2.38 -11.83 4.00
C HIS A 172 -1.37 -12.25 5.06
N PHE A 173 -1.86 -12.51 6.27
CA PHE A 173 -1.03 -12.79 7.44
C PHE A 173 -0.22 -14.07 7.27
N LEU A 174 -0.79 -15.08 6.62
CA LEU A 174 -0.15 -16.37 6.36
C LEU A 174 0.86 -16.37 5.21
N GLN A 175 1.01 -15.26 4.47
CA GLN A 175 2.01 -15.18 3.41
C GLN A 175 3.43 -15.13 3.98
N ARG A 176 4.38 -15.68 3.21
CA ARG A 176 5.82 -15.64 3.55
C ARG A 176 6.36 -14.20 3.68
N SER A 177 5.66 -13.21 3.12
CA SER A 177 5.99 -11.79 3.27
C SER A 177 5.91 -11.31 4.71
N THR A 178 5.02 -11.87 5.53
CA THR A 178 4.84 -11.50 6.95
C THR A 178 6.09 -11.73 7.78
N THR A 179 6.83 -12.79 7.47
CA THR A 179 7.98 -13.28 8.23
C THR A 179 9.26 -13.28 7.39
N TYR A 180 9.27 -12.50 6.31
CA TYR A 180 10.41 -12.40 5.40
C TYR A 180 11.66 -11.89 6.14
N PRO A 181 12.86 -12.44 5.90
CA PRO A 181 14.05 -12.07 6.68
C PRO A 181 14.36 -10.58 6.56
N LEU A 182 14.41 -9.89 7.70
CA LEU A 182 14.50 -8.42 7.76
C LEU A 182 15.79 -7.86 7.17
N ASP A 183 16.94 -8.46 7.48
CA ASP A 183 18.24 -8.02 6.96
C ASP A 183 18.37 -8.24 5.45
N LEU A 184 17.84 -9.35 4.93
CA LEU A 184 17.71 -9.58 3.50
C LEU A 184 16.81 -8.53 2.84
N HIS A 185 15.67 -8.22 3.44
CA HIS A 185 14.76 -7.20 2.90
C HIS A 185 15.38 -5.81 2.94
N LEU A 186 16.10 -5.45 4.01
CA LEU A 186 16.87 -4.19 4.10
C LEU A 186 17.92 -4.10 3.00
N LEU A 187 18.66 -5.18 2.72
CA LEU A 187 19.65 -5.19 1.67
C LEU A 187 19.02 -5.03 0.28
N ILE A 188 17.89 -5.69 0.00
CA ILE A 188 17.12 -5.50 -1.24
C ILE A 188 16.71 -4.03 -1.40
N ASN A 189 16.21 -3.40 -0.33
CA ASN A 189 15.81 -1.99 -0.38
C ASN A 189 17.02 -1.08 -0.62
N LYS A 190 18.13 -1.33 0.06
CA LYS A 190 19.38 -0.58 -0.15
C LYS A 190 19.85 -0.67 -1.59
N LYS A 191 19.99 -1.88 -2.15
CA LYS A 191 20.44 -2.08 -3.54
C LYS A 191 19.50 -1.47 -4.57
N THR A 192 18.22 -1.37 -4.25
CA THR A 192 17.23 -0.67 -5.08
C THR A 192 17.34 0.85 -4.95
N TRP A 193 17.63 1.36 -3.75
CA TRP A 193 17.66 2.79 -3.44
C TRP A 193 18.94 3.48 -3.88
N ASP A 194 20.09 2.84 -3.70
CA ASP A 194 21.40 3.43 -3.98
C ASP A 194 21.48 4.02 -5.41
N PRO A 195 20.98 3.35 -6.48
CA PRO A 195 20.99 3.96 -7.81
C PRO A 195 20.14 5.23 -7.95
N ILE A 196 19.04 5.34 -7.21
CA ILE A 196 18.17 6.54 -7.19
C ILE A 196 18.87 7.67 -6.44
N TRP A 197 19.38 7.37 -5.24
CA TRP A 197 19.88 8.39 -4.33
C TRP A 197 21.33 8.79 -4.61
N ASP A 198 22.22 7.82 -4.76
CA ASP A 198 23.67 8.08 -4.87
C ASP A 198 24.07 8.43 -6.31
N TYR A 199 23.38 7.87 -7.31
CA TYR A 199 23.76 8.02 -8.73
C TYR A 199 22.75 8.81 -9.55
N GLY A 200 21.52 8.97 -9.06
CA GLY A 200 20.45 9.66 -9.77
C GLY A 200 20.66 11.16 -9.87
N ARG A 201 21.32 11.79 -8.89
CA ARG A 201 21.50 13.25 -8.82
C ARG A 201 22.11 13.84 -10.10
N GLY A 202 21.39 14.78 -10.72
CA GLY A 202 21.73 15.41 -12.00
C GLY A 202 21.53 14.51 -13.23
N GLY A 203 21.01 13.31 -13.04
CA GLY A 203 20.68 12.33 -14.07
C GLY A 203 19.22 12.39 -14.52
N ARG A 204 18.80 11.40 -15.29
CA ARG A 204 17.47 11.30 -15.88
C ARG A 204 16.90 9.90 -15.69
N ALA A 205 15.62 9.83 -15.35
CA ALA A 205 14.86 8.60 -15.30
C ALA A 205 14.15 8.32 -16.62
N ARG A 206 14.00 7.04 -16.95
CA ARG A 206 13.04 6.55 -17.93
C ARG A 206 12.25 5.40 -17.33
N LEU A 207 10.93 5.49 -17.39
CA LEU A 207 10.00 4.49 -16.89
C LEU A 207 9.08 4.07 -18.04
N THR A 208 9.09 2.79 -18.37
CA THR A 208 8.22 2.20 -19.40
C THR A 208 7.45 1.02 -18.81
N ASP A 209 6.28 0.69 -19.35
CA ASP A 209 5.52 -0.50 -18.98
C ASP A 209 4.79 -1.06 -20.21
N ALA A 210 4.58 -2.38 -20.24
CA ALA A 210 3.92 -3.07 -21.34
C ALA A 210 2.45 -2.65 -21.57
N GLU A 211 1.80 -2.06 -20.56
CA GLU A 211 0.47 -1.45 -20.67
C GLU A 211 0.51 -0.06 -21.37
N GLY A 212 1.70 0.44 -21.76
CA GLY A 212 1.84 1.64 -22.59
C GLY A 212 2.25 2.91 -21.84
N THR A 213 2.82 2.76 -20.64
CA THR A 213 3.54 3.84 -19.96
C THR A 213 4.87 4.09 -20.69
N ASP A 214 5.19 5.36 -20.94
CA ASP A 214 6.52 5.85 -21.32
C ASP A 214 6.65 7.27 -20.75
N LEU A 215 7.42 7.39 -19.68
CA LEU A 215 7.57 8.58 -18.86
C LEU A 215 9.05 8.85 -18.60
N SER A 216 9.44 10.11 -18.55
CA SER A 216 10.80 10.49 -18.16
C SER A 216 10.81 11.78 -17.36
N TRP A 217 11.79 11.92 -16.46
CA TRP A 217 12.00 13.11 -15.63
C TRP A 217 13.48 13.27 -15.28
N THR A 218 13.86 14.47 -14.85
CA THR A 218 15.22 14.79 -14.40
C THR A 218 15.31 14.78 -12.88
N TYR A 219 16.37 14.16 -12.37
CA TYR A 219 16.71 14.18 -10.94
C TYR A 219 17.49 15.44 -10.61
N TRP A 220 16.78 16.56 -10.52
CA TRP A 220 17.38 17.86 -10.21
C TRP A 220 18.07 17.89 -8.84
N ASP A 221 19.20 18.60 -8.74
CA ASP A 221 20.01 18.68 -7.52
C ASP A 221 19.21 19.18 -6.31
N GLU A 222 18.27 20.10 -6.52
CA GLU A 222 17.38 20.69 -5.50
C GLU A 222 16.47 19.68 -4.82
N TYR A 223 16.24 18.51 -5.43
CA TYR A 223 15.46 17.45 -4.81
C TYR A 223 16.23 16.67 -3.73
N TYR A 224 17.57 16.76 -3.74
CA TYR A 224 18.44 15.97 -2.86
C TYR A 224 18.91 16.76 -1.63
N ASP A 225 18.07 17.67 -1.13
CA ASP A 225 18.34 18.44 0.10
C ASP A 225 18.05 17.64 1.39
N GLY A 226 17.44 16.47 1.27
CA GLY A 226 17.08 15.59 2.39
C GLY A 226 15.86 16.04 3.20
N SER A 227 15.15 17.08 2.76
CA SER A 227 13.97 17.63 3.45
C SER A 227 12.67 16.88 3.13
N ARG A 228 12.67 16.09 2.04
CA ARG A 228 11.49 15.48 1.45
C ARG A 228 11.13 14.14 2.09
N TYR A 229 9.84 13.92 2.29
CA TYR A 229 9.34 12.71 2.94
C TYR A 229 9.75 11.46 2.16
N GLY A 230 10.57 10.61 2.78
CA GLY A 230 10.98 9.33 2.19
C GLY A 230 11.92 9.40 0.98
N PHE A 231 12.15 10.59 0.42
CA PHE A 231 13.16 10.84 -0.61
C PHE A 231 14.39 11.50 0.04
N SER A 232 15.18 10.70 0.74
CA SER A 232 16.38 11.15 1.45
C SER A 232 17.45 10.06 1.46
N SER A 233 18.60 10.30 2.10
CA SER A 233 19.62 9.27 2.32
C SER A 233 19.10 8.07 3.13
N THR A 234 17.99 8.23 3.85
CA THR A 234 17.26 7.14 4.50
C THR A 234 15.87 7.00 3.86
N PRO A 235 15.63 5.98 3.03
CA PRO A 235 14.35 5.82 2.35
C PRO A 235 13.28 5.20 3.25
N ARG A 236 12.04 5.14 2.74
CA ARG A 236 10.95 4.35 3.33
C ARG A 236 11.06 2.90 2.85
N ASN A 237 11.59 2.04 3.71
CA ASN A 237 11.75 0.63 3.36
C ASN A 237 10.40 -0.02 3.04
N GLY A 238 10.36 -0.84 1.98
CA GLY A 238 9.12 -1.43 1.48
C GLY A 238 8.29 -0.52 0.58
N HIS A 239 8.74 0.73 0.36
CA HIS A 239 8.04 1.76 -0.41
C HIS A 239 9.01 2.84 -0.90
N LEU A 240 9.88 2.47 -1.84
CA LEU A 240 10.96 3.37 -2.29
C LEU A 240 10.46 4.33 -3.36
N PHE A 241 10.79 5.62 -3.25
CA PHE A 241 10.29 6.65 -4.18
C PHE A 241 11.25 6.84 -5.37
N GLY A 242 10.89 6.30 -6.53
CA GLY A 242 11.60 6.51 -7.79
C GLY A 242 11.56 7.96 -8.28
N HIS A 243 10.60 8.77 -7.88
CA HIS A 243 10.50 10.20 -8.22
C HIS A 243 10.53 11.04 -6.94
N PRO A 244 11.10 12.26 -6.96
CA PRO A 244 11.09 13.15 -5.80
C PRO A 244 9.68 13.58 -5.38
N VAL A 245 9.38 13.47 -4.09
CA VAL A 245 8.07 13.81 -3.51
C VAL A 245 7.89 15.34 -3.35
N PRO A 246 6.67 15.86 -3.07
CA PRO A 246 6.45 17.29 -2.90
C PRO A 246 7.20 17.81 -1.65
N PRO A 247 7.58 19.10 -1.62
CA PRO A 247 7.26 20.14 -2.60
C PRO A 247 7.96 19.97 -3.95
N ILE A 248 7.18 20.09 -5.04
CA ILE A 248 7.63 19.96 -6.42
C ILE A 248 8.26 21.28 -6.87
N ILE A 249 9.44 21.22 -7.48
CA ILE A 249 10.19 22.43 -7.87
C ILE A 249 9.67 23.03 -9.18
N ALA A 250 9.94 24.31 -9.40
CA ALA A 250 9.47 25.04 -10.59
C ALA A 250 9.97 24.49 -11.93
N LYS A 251 11.14 23.83 -11.93
CA LYS A 251 11.76 23.23 -13.13
C LYS A 251 11.47 21.74 -13.30
N GLU A 252 10.50 21.20 -12.57
CA GLU A 252 10.01 19.84 -12.78
C GLU A 252 9.66 19.62 -14.26
N ASP A 253 10.16 18.53 -14.83
CA ASP A 253 10.12 18.25 -16.27
C ASP A 253 9.55 16.86 -16.57
N ALA A 254 8.94 16.18 -15.60
CA ALA A 254 8.31 14.89 -15.86
C ALA A 254 7.28 15.01 -16.99
N ALA A 255 7.46 14.21 -18.04
CA ALA A 255 6.64 14.27 -19.24
C ALA A 255 6.53 12.90 -19.89
N GLY A 256 5.35 12.64 -20.49
CA GLY A 256 5.04 11.37 -21.13
C GLY A 256 3.65 10.86 -20.76
N VAL A 257 3.49 9.54 -20.78
CA VAL A 257 2.21 8.86 -20.52
C VAL A 257 2.37 7.85 -19.40
N VAL A 258 1.41 7.82 -18.49
CA VAL A 258 1.20 6.71 -17.56
C VAL A 258 -0.10 6.01 -17.91
N ALA A 259 -0.07 4.69 -18.02
CA ALA A 259 -1.21 3.87 -18.39
C ALA A 259 -1.31 2.63 -17.49
N GLY A 260 -2.53 2.21 -17.18
CA GLY A 260 -2.79 1.01 -16.38
C GLY A 260 -4.27 0.70 -16.22
N THR A 261 -4.55 -0.40 -15.53
CA THR A 261 -5.89 -0.99 -15.39
C THR A 261 -6.35 -1.17 -13.93
N THR A 262 -5.51 -0.80 -12.96
CA THR A 262 -5.77 -0.92 -11.53
C THR A 262 -5.26 0.30 -10.75
N SER A 263 -5.85 0.54 -9.58
CA SER A 263 -5.46 1.55 -8.60
C SER A 263 -5.65 0.99 -7.18
N HIS A 264 -5.45 1.74 -6.07
CA HIS A 264 -5.46 1.10 -4.74
C HIS A 264 -6.80 0.47 -4.34
N PHE A 265 -7.88 1.24 -4.48
CA PHE A 265 -9.18 0.92 -3.89
C PHE A 265 -10.30 1.08 -4.91
N SER A 266 -10.17 0.44 -6.06
CA SER A 266 -11.20 0.50 -7.09
C SER A 266 -11.36 -0.87 -7.73
N LYS A 267 -12.53 -1.09 -8.34
CA LYS A 267 -12.69 -2.16 -9.32
C LYS A 267 -11.69 -1.93 -10.46
N ALA A 268 -11.09 -3.00 -10.97
CA ALA A 268 -10.22 -2.94 -12.14
C ALA A 268 -10.98 -2.33 -13.31
N PHE A 269 -10.43 -1.27 -13.89
CA PHE A 269 -11.09 -0.42 -14.87
C PHE A 269 -10.49 -0.60 -16.25
N PRO A 270 -11.27 -0.40 -17.34
CA PRO A 270 -10.70 -0.33 -18.68
C PRO A 270 -9.55 0.66 -18.72
N GLN A 271 -8.51 0.39 -19.52
CA GLN A 271 -7.25 1.14 -19.46
C GLN A 271 -7.50 2.65 -19.37
N VAL A 272 -6.91 3.26 -18.34
CA VAL A 272 -6.77 4.71 -18.24
C VAL A 272 -5.39 5.11 -18.73
N ARG A 273 -5.31 6.25 -19.41
CA ARG A 273 -4.04 6.88 -19.83
C ARG A 273 -4.05 8.33 -19.35
N VAL A 274 -3.01 8.73 -18.63
CA VAL A 274 -2.79 10.10 -18.20
C VAL A 274 -1.54 10.66 -18.87
N GLU A 275 -1.67 11.80 -19.53
CA GLU A 275 -0.57 12.49 -20.21
C GLU A 275 -0.04 13.60 -19.31
N LEU A 276 1.28 13.69 -19.19
CA LEU A 276 1.97 14.62 -18.29
C LEU A 276 2.80 15.65 -19.05
N GLU A 277 2.75 16.89 -18.57
CA GLU A 277 3.65 17.97 -18.98
C GLU A 277 4.16 18.74 -17.76
N GLY A 278 5.48 18.79 -17.58
CA GLY A 278 6.11 19.51 -16.48
C GLY A 278 5.63 19.06 -15.11
N GLY A 279 5.57 17.73 -14.90
CA GLY A 279 5.13 17.10 -13.67
C GLY A 279 3.63 16.92 -13.51
N GLN A 280 2.80 17.61 -14.28
CA GLN A 280 1.36 17.67 -14.03
C GLN A 280 0.57 16.92 -15.10
N ILE A 281 -0.50 16.24 -14.70
CA ILE A 281 -1.44 15.65 -15.65
C ILE A 281 -2.16 16.77 -16.41
N VAL A 282 -2.11 16.71 -17.74
CA VAL A 282 -2.79 17.65 -18.64
C VAL A 282 -3.96 17.02 -19.38
N LYS A 283 -4.01 15.69 -19.48
CA LYS A 283 -5.08 14.97 -20.18
C LYS A 283 -5.27 13.55 -19.65
N VAL A 284 -6.53 13.11 -19.65
CA VAL A 284 -6.94 11.76 -19.20
C VAL A 284 -7.85 11.13 -20.25
N SER A 285 -7.48 9.94 -20.73
CA SER A 285 -8.23 9.17 -21.73
C SER A 285 -8.58 7.78 -21.19
N GLY A 286 -9.74 7.23 -21.57
CA GLY A 286 -10.19 5.92 -21.08
C GLY A 286 -10.59 5.93 -19.60
N GLY A 287 -10.43 4.79 -18.92
CA GLY A 287 -10.66 4.63 -17.47
C GLY A 287 -12.11 4.40 -17.03
N ALA A 288 -13.08 4.38 -17.94
CA ALA A 288 -14.52 4.39 -17.61
C ALA A 288 -14.86 5.45 -16.55
N ALA A 289 -15.72 5.12 -15.57
CA ALA A 289 -16.13 6.05 -14.51
C ALA A 289 -14.95 6.54 -13.65
N TYR A 290 -13.90 5.74 -13.47
CA TYR A 290 -12.68 6.18 -12.79
C TYR A 290 -12.00 7.31 -13.58
N GLY A 291 -11.83 7.12 -14.89
CA GLY A 291 -11.28 8.14 -15.79
C GLY A 291 -12.16 9.40 -15.92
N ASP A 292 -13.49 9.25 -15.86
CA ASP A 292 -14.42 10.38 -15.81
C ASP A 292 -14.25 11.20 -14.53
N ALA A 293 -14.09 10.54 -13.38
CA ALA A 293 -13.81 11.21 -12.12
C ALA A 293 -12.49 12.00 -12.16
N TRP A 294 -11.42 11.42 -12.71
CA TRP A 294 -10.17 12.15 -12.95
C TRP A 294 -10.36 13.41 -13.78
N ARG A 295 -11.10 13.33 -14.89
CA ARG A 295 -11.39 14.49 -15.75
C ARG A 295 -12.14 15.59 -15.00
N ALA A 296 -13.14 15.23 -14.19
CA ALA A 296 -13.89 16.19 -13.39
C ALA A 296 -13.01 16.88 -12.34
N LEU A 297 -12.17 16.14 -11.64
CA LEU A 297 -11.28 16.67 -10.59
C LEU A 297 -10.15 17.55 -11.17
N LEU A 298 -9.68 17.22 -12.38
CA LEU A 298 -8.74 18.08 -13.12
C LEU A 298 -9.39 19.42 -13.45
N ASP A 299 -10.62 19.40 -13.97
CA ASP A 299 -11.35 20.63 -14.28
C ASP A 299 -11.62 21.50 -13.04
N GLU A 300 -11.99 20.87 -11.92
CA GLU A 300 -12.22 21.54 -10.65
C GLU A 300 -10.95 22.21 -10.10
N SER A 301 -9.81 21.52 -10.15
CA SER A 301 -8.57 21.99 -9.52
C SER A 301 -7.72 22.93 -10.39
N LYS A 302 -7.98 23.04 -11.71
CA LYS A 302 -7.08 23.69 -12.69
C LYS A 302 -6.64 25.13 -12.36
N HIS A 303 -7.39 25.85 -11.53
CA HIS A 303 -7.08 27.23 -11.12
C HIS A 303 -6.63 27.36 -9.66
N THR A 304 -6.64 26.28 -8.90
CA THR A 304 -6.26 26.28 -7.49
C THR A 304 -4.75 26.34 -7.33
N ARG A 305 -4.26 27.29 -6.53
CA ARG A 305 -2.85 27.38 -6.13
C ARG A 305 -2.62 26.57 -4.86
N TYR A 306 -1.82 25.51 -4.96
CA TYR A 306 -1.37 24.72 -3.83
C TYR A 306 0.03 25.16 -3.36
N PRO A 307 0.32 25.21 -2.05
CA PRO A 307 1.63 25.61 -1.55
C PRO A 307 2.79 24.71 -2.01
N CYS A 308 2.53 23.42 -2.25
CA CYS A 308 3.54 22.43 -2.63
C CYS A 308 3.78 22.30 -4.14
N PHE A 309 3.03 23.02 -4.97
CA PHE A 309 3.12 22.91 -6.43
C PHE A 309 3.51 24.22 -7.11
N PRO A 310 4.30 24.16 -8.19
CA PRO A 310 4.82 25.36 -8.84
C PRO A 310 3.78 26.09 -9.70
N ARG A 311 2.77 25.39 -10.23
CA ARG A 311 1.68 25.94 -11.05
C ARG A 311 0.32 25.57 -10.46
N PRO A 312 -0.78 26.27 -10.82
CA PRO A 312 -2.11 25.88 -10.38
C PRO A 312 -2.49 24.47 -10.85
N GLY A 313 -3.39 23.81 -10.11
CA GLY A 313 -3.84 22.43 -10.38
C GLY A 313 -3.23 21.39 -9.44
N LEU A 314 -3.99 20.33 -9.17
CA LEU A 314 -3.70 19.36 -8.11
C LEU A 314 -2.76 18.23 -8.56
N PHE A 315 -2.99 17.64 -9.72
CA PHE A 315 -2.46 16.32 -10.08
C PHE A 315 -1.04 16.35 -10.63
N TYR A 316 -0.09 16.69 -9.77
CA TYR A 316 1.34 16.50 -10.00
C TYR A 316 1.77 15.08 -9.66
N LEU A 317 2.62 14.49 -10.50
CA LEU A 317 3.34 13.26 -10.19
C LEU A 317 4.20 13.49 -8.97
N TRP A 318 4.10 12.58 -8.01
CA TRP A 318 4.98 12.63 -6.85
C TRP A 318 5.31 11.25 -6.28
N GLU A 319 4.41 10.28 -6.43
CA GLU A 319 4.63 8.95 -5.92
C GLU A 319 4.95 8.01 -7.09
N VAL A 320 6.22 7.66 -7.24
CA VAL A 320 6.66 6.54 -8.09
C VAL A 320 7.17 5.47 -7.15
N ALA A 321 6.25 4.79 -6.48
CA ALA A 321 6.56 4.01 -5.31
C ALA A 321 6.77 2.53 -5.65
N ILE A 322 7.96 2.04 -5.30
CA ILE A 322 8.44 0.71 -5.65
C ILE A 322 8.19 -0.24 -4.48
N GLY A 323 7.39 -1.28 -4.73
CA GLY A 323 7.31 -2.44 -3.84
C GLY A 323 8.61 -3.24 -3.90
N THR A 324 8.99 -3.86 -2.77
CA THR A 324 10.30 -4.57 -2.65
C THR A 324 10.20 -5.97 -2.06
N ASN A 325 9.01 -6.44 -1.69
CA ASN A 325 8.85 -7.76 -1.07
C ASN A 325 8.47 -8.82 -2.13
N PRO A 326 9.30 -9.83 -2.42
CA PRO A 326 9.00 -10.84 -3.44
C PRO A 326 7.92 -11.84 -3.02
N LYS A 327 7.49 -11.82 -1.75
CA LYS A 327 6.57 -12.81 -1.18
C LYS A 327 5.12 -12.37 -1.08
N ILE A 328 4.81 -11.21 -1.64
CA ILE A 328 3.44 -10.71 -1.75
C ILE A 328 2.72 -11.46 -2.87
N ARG A 329 1.55 -11.99 -2.55
CA ARG A 329 0.62 -12.63 -3.47
C ARG A 329 -0.74 -11.95 -3.44
N ARG A 330 -1.40 -11.88 -4.59
CA ARG A 330 -2.82 -11.49 -4.72
C ARG A 330 -3.69 -12.25 -3.71
N PRO A 331 -4.48 -11.59 -2.85
CA PRO A 331 -5.45 -12.25 -2.02
C PRO A 331 -6.63 -12.77 -2.86
N SER A 332 -7.34 -13.74 -2.33
CA SER A 332 -8.66 -14.13 -2.81
C SER A 332 -9.67 -12.99 -2.65
N ALA A 333 -10.66 -12.96 -3.54
CA ALA A 333 -11.72 -11.96 -3.57
C ALA A 333 -11.20 -10.50 -3.52
N ILE A 334 -10.14 -10.21 -4.30
CA ILE A 334 -9.50 -8.89 -4.35
C ILE A 334 -10.46 -7.77 -4.80
N GLU A 335 -11.57 -8.11 -5.45
CA GLU A 335 -12.68 -7.22 -5.78
C GLU A 335 -13.47 -6.73 -4.56
N LYS A 336 -13.22 -7.24 -3.34
CA LYS A 336 -13.94 -6.83 -2.12
C LYS A 336 -13.17 -5.81 -1.29
N HIS A 337 -13.89 -4.90 -0.65
CA HIS A 337 -13.30 -3.86 0.19
C HIS A 337 -12.45 -4.45 1.33
N CYS A 338 -12.94 -5.49 2.02
CA CYS A 338 -12.24 -6.19 3.09
C CYS A 338 -10.90 -6.83 2.67
N SER A 339 -10.68 -7.08 1.38
CA SER A 339 -9.41 -7.63 0.88
C SER A 339 -8.28 -6.58 0.89
N GLY A 340 -8.60 -5.30 1.06
CA GLY A 340 -7.63 -4.22 0.86
C GLY A 340 -7.37 -3.87 -0.60
N GLY A 341 -8.03 -4.54 -1.55
CA GLY A 341 -7.91 -4.28 -2.98
C GLY A 341 -6.49 -4.44 -3.50
N PHE A 342 -6.17 -3.69 -4.56
CA PHE A 342 -4.83 -3.72 -5.15
C PHE A 342 -3.81 -2.94 -4.32
N GLU A 343 -4.22 -2.26 -3.25
CA GLU A 343 -3.27 -1.73 -2.28
C GLU A 343 -2.36 -2.85 -1.71
N TRP A 344 -2.86 -4.08 -1.57
CA TRP A 344 -2.02 -5.21 -1.17
C TRP A 344 -0.88 -5.47 -2.18
N GLU A 345 -1.21 -5.49 -3.47
CA GLU A 345 -0.30 -5.90 -4.55
C GLU A 345 0.84 -4.92 -4.78
N ARG A 346 0.64 -3.63 -4.48
CA ARG A 346 1.66 -2.58 -4.61
C ARG A 346 2.94 -2.87 -3.82
N ARG A 347 2.85 -3.72 -2.79
CA ARG A 347 3.96 -4.10 -1.92
C ARG A 347 4.90 -5.14 -2.57
N ARG A 348 4.45 -5.81 -3.63
CA ARG A 348 5.22 -6.82 -4.36
C ARG A 348 6.46 -6.18 -4.98
N SER A 349 7.61 -6.88 -4.89
CA SER A 349 8.84 -6.45 -5.56
C SER A 349 8.62 -6.12 -7.03
N GLY A 350 9.10 -4.96 -7.48
CA GLY A 350 9.09 -4.56 -8.89
C GLY A 350 7.75 -4.01 -9.41
N VAL A 351 6.67 -4.04 -8.62
CA VAL A 351 5.46 -3.27 -8.91
C VAL A 351 5.71 -1.81 -8.54
N ILE A 352 5.23 -0.89 -9.39
CA ILE A 352 5.21 0.53 -9.09
C ILE A 352 3.76 0.99 -8.97
N HIS A 353 3.38 1.66 -7.89
CA HIS A 353 2.18 2.49 -7.92
C HIS A 353 2.55 3.95 -8.16
N MET A 354 1.87 4.54 -9.15
CA MET A 354 2.01 5.92 -9.57
C MET A 354 0.94 6.76 -8.87
N GLY A 355 1.31 7.73 -8.06
CA GLY A 355 0.39 8.62 -7.36
C GLY A 355 0.54 10.08 -7.82
N PHE A 356 -0.59 10.75 -8.02
CA PHE A 356 -0.65 12.13 -8.46
C PHE A 356 -1.57 12.95 -7.56
N GLY A 357 -1.11 14.11 -7.09
CA GLY A 357 -1.83 14.93 -6.12
C GLY A 357 -1.00 15.26 -4.88
N THR A 358 -1.67 15.54 -3.77
CA THR A 358 -1.03 15.91 -2.50
C THR A 358 -0.52 14.69 -1.71
N LEU A 359 0.47 14.93 -0.85
CA LEU A 359 1.02 13.92 0.05
C LEU A 359 0.10 13.68 1.25
N TRP A 360 -0.19 12.42 1.56
CA TRP A 360 -1.11 12.02 2.64
C TRP A 360 -0.72 12.57 4.02
N ARG A 361 -1.66 13.24 4.71
CA ARG A 361 -1.46 13.88 6.03
C ARG A 361 -0.33 14.91 6.05
N SER A 362 -0.01 15.51 4.90
CA SER A 362 0.95 16.61 4.85
C SER A 362 0.36 17.91 5.41
N ALA A 363 1.21 18.90 5.62
CA ALA A 363 0.76 20.23 6.03
C ALA A 363 -0.14 20.87 4.96
N GLU A 364 0.07 20.52 3.69
CA GLU A 364 -0.69 21.03 2.55
C GLU A 364 -2.09 20.45 2.46
N GLU A 365 -2.29 19.15 2.78
CA GLU A 365 -3.64 18.58 2.87
C GLU A 365 -4.42 19.18 4.04
N LYS A 366 -3.75 19.44 5.17
CA LYS A 366 -4.36 20.15 6.30
C LYS A 366 -4.81 21.56 5.87
N TRP A 367 -3.94 22.31 5.22
CA TRP A 367 -4.26 23.63 4.68
C TRP A 367 -5.44 23.57 3.71
N ALA A 368 -5.46 22.62 2.78
CA ALA A 368 -6.53 22.51 1.79
C ALA A 368 -7.88 22.19 2.45
N GLY A 369 -7.89 21.25 3.40
CA GLY A 369 -9.09 20.88 4.16
C GLY A 369 -9.65 22.05 4.98
N GLU A 370 -8.79 22.84 5.64
CA GLU A 370 -9.20 24.04 6.39
C GLU A 370 -9.77 25.15 5.49
N ASN A 371 -9.38 25.18 4.21
CA ASN A 371 -9.81 26.18 3.23
C ASN A 371 -10.93 25.71 2.30
N GLY A 372 -11.48 24.49 2.50
CA GLY A 372 -12.55 23.98 1.65
C GLY A 372 -12.11 23.60 0.23
N VAL A 373 -10.82 23.41 0.01
CA VAL A 373 -10.20 23.21 -1.31
C VAL A 373 -10.02 21.72 -1.59
N LEU A 374 -10.22 21.29 -2.83
CA LEU A 374 -9.97 19.92 -3.26
C LEU A 374 -8.52 19.50 -2.97
N TYR A 375 -8.32 18.37 -2.30
CA TYR A 375 -7.00 17.73 -2.12
C TYR A 375 -7.14 16.21 -2.13
N GLY A 376 -5.99 15.53 -2.08
CA GLY A 376 -5.85 14.09 -2.19
C GLY A 376 -4.96 13.72 -3.36
N HIS A 377 -4.79 12.42 -3.57
CA HIS A 377 -4.06 11.88 -4.70
C HIS A 377 -4.72 10.58 -5.17
N LEU A 378 -4.53 10.25 -6.43
CA LEU A 378 -5.11 9.08 -7.07
C LEU A 378 -4.02 8.27 -7.75
N HIS A 379 -4.29 6.97 -7.97
CA HIS A 379 -3.25 6.03 -8.36
C HIS A 379 -3.51 5.33 -9.69
N ILE A 380 -2.41 4.91 -10.32
CA ILE A 380 -2.37 3.93 -11.41
C ILE A 380 -1.22 2.96 -11.09
N HIS A 381 -1.46 1.66 -11.12
CA HIS A 381 -0.40 0.67 -10.86
C HIS A 381 0.24 0.21 -12.17
N LEU A 382 1.56 0.01 -12.12
CA LEU A 382 2.39 -0.57 -13.16
C LEU A 382 2.88 -1.93 -12.65
N LEU A 383 2.43 -2.99 -13.30
CA LEU A 383 2.70 -4.35 -12.87
C LEU A 383 3.96 -4.94 -13.50
N PHE A 384 4.37 -4.44 -14.67
CA PHE A 384 5.56 -4.92 -15.40
C PHE A 384 6.49 -3.78 -15.85
N PRO A 385 6.82 -2.81 -14.99
CA PRO A 385 7.60 -1.66 -15.42
C PRO A 385 9.05 -2.06 -15.73
N THR A 386 9.67 -1.34 -16.65
CA THR A 386 11.12 -1.21 -16.77
C THR A 386 11.51 0.19 -16.35
N PHE A 387 12.35 0.29 -15.32
CA PHE A 387 12.73 1.55 -14.72
C PHE A 387 14.25 1.72 -14.75
N ASP A 388 14.72 2.69 -15.53
CA ASP A 388 16.12 2.99 -15.75
C ASP A 388 16.47 4.38 -15.23
N ILE A 389 17.67 4.50 -14.66
CA ILE A 389 18.29 5.78 -14.31
C ILE A 389 19.56 5.94 -15.12
N MET A 390 19.61 6.99 -15.93
CA MET A 390 20.82 7.44 -16.59
C MET A 390 21.48 8.52 -15.73
N THR A 391 22.69 8.26 -15.25
CA THR A 391 23.45 9.24 -14.46
C THR A 391 23.87 10.43 -15.33
N LYS A 392 24.33 11.52 -14.69
CA LYS A 392 24.92 12.66 -15.39
C LYS A 392 26.09 12.28 -16.31
N ALA A 393 26.80 11.19 -16.01
CA ALA A 393 27.90 10.67 -16.82
C ALA A 393 27.44 9.73 -17.96
N GLY A 394 26.13 9.53 -18.15
CA GLY A 394 25.56 8.68 -19.20
C GLY A 394 25.51 7.19 -18.87
N LYS A 395 25.89 6.78 -17.65
CA LYS A 395 25.79 5.38 -17.21
C LYS A 395 24.33 5.04 -16.90
N VAL A 396 23.83 3.94 -17.45
CA VAL A 396 22.47 3.46 -17.17
C VAL A 396 22.47 2.43 -16.05
N HIS A 397 21.57 2.60 -15.09
CA HIS A 397 21.27 1.67 -14.01
C HIS A 397 19.81 1.21 -14.14
N THR A 398 19.60 -0.06 -14.48
CA THR A 398 18.27 -0.67 -14.49
C THR A 398 17.88 -1.10 -13.09
N ILE A 399 16.84 -0.51 -12.54
CA ILE A 399 16.32 -0.80 -11.20
C ILE A 399 15.26 -1.89 -11.25
N ILE A 400 14.37 -1.81 -12.24
CA ILE A 400 13.35 -2.83 -12.50
C ILE A 400 13.43 -3.20 -13.96
N ARG A 401 13.37 -4.50 -14.26
CA ARG A 401 13.32 -5.03 -15.61
C ARG A 401 12.04 -5.84 -15.79
N ALA A 402 11.10 -5.32 -16.57
CA ALA A 402 9.81 -5.97 -16.85
C ALA A 402 9.12 -6.52 -15.58
N GLY A 403 9.01 -5.70 -14.53
CA GLY A 403 8.36 -6.07 -13.26
C GLY A 403 9.21 -6.91 -12.30
N ARG A 404 10.46 -7.26 -12.66
CA ARG A 404 11.43 -7.88 -11.74
C ARG A 404 12.40 -6.84 -11.21
N LEU A 405 12.53 -6.77 -9.89
CA LEU A 405 13.48 -5.90 -9.22
C LEU A 405 14.91 -6.44 -9.38
N THR A 406 15.83 -5.68 -9.98
CA THR A 406 17.19 -6.16 -10.28
C THR A 406 18.02 -6.43 -9.02
N ALA A 407 17.66 -5.81 -7.89
CA ALA A 407 18.24 -6.10 -6.58
C ALA A 407 18.06 -7.56 -6.15
N LEU A 408 17.03 -8.26 -6.63
CA LEU A 408 16.82 -9.69 -6.32
C LEU A 408 17.86 -10.60 -7.02
N ASP A 409 18.55 -10.08 -8.03
CA ASP A 409 19.61 -10.77 -8.75
C ASP A 409 21.02 -10.32 -8.32
N ASP A 410 21.12 -9.34 -7.41
CA ASP A 410 22.39 -8.81 -6.92
C ASP A 410 23.19 -9.92 -6.19
N PRO A 411 24.48 -10.11 -6.50
CA PRO A 411 25.29 -11.17 -5.90
C PRO A 411 25.36 -11.13 -4.37
N GLU A 412 25.39 -9.93 -3.76
CA GLU A 412 25.42 -9.79 -2.29
C GLU A 412 24.07 -10.16 -1.68
N VAL A 413 22.97 -9.79 -2.34
CA VAL A 413 21.61 -10.20 -1.94
C VAL A 413 21.46 -11.71 -2.01
N ARG A 414 21.90 -12.32 -3.12
CA ARG A 414 21.87 -13.78 -3.31
C ARG A 414 22.73 -14.51 -2.29
N GLU A 415 23.90 -13.97 -1.95
CA GLU A 415 24.77 -14.54 -0.92
C GLU A 415 24.13 -14.45 0.47
N LEU A 416 23.53 -13.31 0.83
CA LEU A 416 22.83 -13.16 2.11
C LEU A 416 21.63 -14.10 2.21
N ALA A 417 20.89 -14.31 1.11
CA ALA A 417 19.74 -15.21 1.08
C ALA A 417 20.08 -16.66 1.48
N LYS A 418 21.31 -17.13 1.20
CA LYS A 418 21.77 -18.49 1.57
C LYS A 418 21.70 -18.77 3.07
N LYS A 419 21.72 -17.73 3.92
CA LYS A 419 21.55 -17.89 5.38
C LYS A 419 20.15 -18.32 5.79
N TYR A 420 19.16 -18.09 4.93
CA TYR A 420 17.74 -18.27 5.22
C TYR A 420 17.10 -19.43 4.44
N GLY A 421 17.82 -19.98 3.45
CA GLY A 421 17.32 -21.05 2.59
C GLY A 421 17.91 -20.97 1.19
N ASP A 422 17.26 -21.63 0.24
CA ASP A 422 17.61 -21.56 -1.18
C ASP A 422 17.36 -20.13 -1.73
N PRO A 423 18.39 -19.42 -2.24
CA PRO A 423 18.22 -18.10 -2.85
C PRO A 423 17.23 -18.08 -4.00
N ASP A 424 17.14 -19.14 -4.80
CA ASP A 424 16.23 -19.19 -5.96
C ASP A 424 14.77 -19.34 -5.53
N ASP A 425 14.52 -19.95 -4.38
CA ASP A 425 13.19 -19.94 -3.78
C ASP A 425 12.90 -18.62 -3.06
N LEU A 426 13.84 -18.09 -2.27
CA LEU A 426 13.63 -16.88 -1.46
C LEU A 426 13.51 -15.60 -2.28
N LEU A 427 14.22 -15.48 -3.40
CA LEU A 427 14.27 -14.25 -4.20
C LEU A 427 13.37 -14.30 -5.44
N ARG A 428 12.73 -15.44 -5.71
CA ARG A 428 11.67 -15.55 -6.72
C ARG A 428 10.39 -14.91 -6.21
N GLU A 429 9.68 -14.21 -7.08
CA GLU A 429 8.37 -13.69 -6.74
C GLU A 429 7.33 -14.80 -6.62
N ASP A 430 6.60 -14.83 -5.50
CA ASP A 430 5.59 -15.87 -5.23
C ASP A 430 4.32 -15.69 -6.08
N TRP A 431 4.19 -14.53 -6.72
CA TRP A 431 3.09 -14.20 -7.62
C TRP A 431 3.60 -13.36 -8.79
N VAL A 432 3.14 -13.70 -9.99
CA VAL A 432 3.35 -12.94 -11.22
C VAL A 432 1.96 -12.74 -11.83
N PRO A 433 1.48 -11.49 -11.98
CA PRO A 433 0.18 -11.22 -12.60
C PRO A 433 0.07 -11.89 -13.97
N GLN A 434 -1.07 -12.51 -14.24
CA GLN A 434 -1.38 -13.13 -15.54
C GLN A 434 -2.16 -12.10 -16.37
N ILE A 435 -1.48 -11.45 -17.30
CA ILE A 435 -2.07 -10.45 -18.19
C ILE A 435 -1.96 -10.96 -19.64
N PRO A 436 -3.09 -11.23 -20.32
CA PRO A 436 -3.10 -11.66 -21.70
C PRO A 436 -2.33 -10.71 -22.61
N GLY A 437 -1.47 -11.26 -23.48
CA GLY A 437 -0.64 -10.49 -24.40
C GLY A 437 0.62 -9.86 -23.76
N ILE A 438 0.79 -9.99 -22.43
CA ILE A 438 2.00 -9.52 -21.71
C ILE A 438 2.72 -10.71 -21.06
N THR A 439 2.05 -11.40 -20.12
CA THR A 439 2.65 -12.52 -19.37
C THR A 439 2.01 -13.87 -19.63
N CYS A 440 0.86 -13.90 -20.30
CA CYS A 440 0.22 -15.14 -20.73
C CYS A 440 -0.40 -14.99 -22.14
N ALA A 441 -0.80 -16.12 -22.74
CA ALA A 441 -1.40 -16.13 -24.07
C ALA A 441 -2.74 -15.38 -24.09
N GLY A 442 -3.00 -14.67 -25.20
CA GLY A 442 -4.23 -13.91 -25.43
C GLY A 442 -3.94 -12.51 -25.96
N SER A 443 -4.92 -11.60 -25.84
CA SER A 443 -4.84 -10.24 -26.37
C SER A 443 -4.89 -9.21 -25.25
N TYR A 444 -3.89 -8.32 -25.21
CA TYR A 444 -3.89 -7.20 -24.29
C TYR A 444 -5.03 -6.23 -24.58
N ASP A 445 -5.38 -6.01 -25.85
CA ASP A 445 -6.49 -5.13 -26.22
C ASP A 445 -7.85 -5.63 -25.71
N GLU A 446 -8.02 -6.95 -25.59
CA GLU A 446 -9.21 -7.53 -24.96
C GLU A 446 -9.18 -7.35 -23.45
N TYR A 447 -8.04 -7.67 -22.81
CA TYR A 447 -7.83 -7.47 -21.38
C TYR A 447 -8.08 -6.01 -20.97
N ALA A 448 -7.50 -5.05 -21.69
CA ALA A 448 -7.57 -3.63 -21.40
C ALA A 448 -8.99 -3.04 -21.51
N ARG A 449 -9.94 -3.73 -22.13
CA ARG A 449 -11.35 -3.30 -22.21
C ARG A 449 -12.19 -3.73 -21.01
N ASP A 450 -11.84 -4.84 -20.35
CA ASP A 450 -12.56 -5.34 -19.18
C ASP A 450 -11.65 -6.18 -18.26
N PRO A 451 -10.61 -5.59 -17.66
CA PRO A 451 -9.59 -6.34 -16.92
C PRO A 451 -10.17 -7.13 -15.75
N GLY A 452 -11.31 -6.69 -15.21
CA GLY A 452 -12.04 -7.41 -14.17
C GLY A 452 -12.43 -8.84 -14.56
N LYS A 453 -12.76 -9.10 -15.82
CA LYS A 453 -13.06 -10.46 -16.31
C LYS A 453 -11.90 -11.42 -16.12
N TRP A 454 -10.65 -10.95 -16.25
CA TRP A 454 -9.45 -11.78 -16.08
C TRP A 454 -8.96 -11.80 -14.64
N ILE A 455 -9.02 -10.65 -13.96
CA ILE A 455 -8.55 -10.52 -12.57
C ILE A 455 -9.46 -11.30 -11.61
N TYR A 456 -10.78 -11.23 -11.81
CA TYR A 456 -11.78 -11.83 -10.92
C TYR A 456 -12.32 -13.16 -11.46
N GLY A 457 -12.41 -13.31 -12.78
CA GLY A 457 -12.97 -14.50 -13.43
C GLY A 457 -12.01 -15.69 -13.55
N ALA A 458 -10.73 -15.53 -13.22
CA ALA A 458 -9.78 -16.65 -13.08
C ALA A 458 -10.03 -17.50 -11.81
N ALA A 459 -11.06 -17.17 -11.03
CA ALA A 459 -11.55 -17.93 -9.89
C ALA A 459 -13.06 -18.18 -10.01
N SER A 460 -13.44 -19.10 -10.90
CA SER A 460 -14.75 -19.79 -10.86
C SER A 460 -14.54 -21.27 -11.11
#